data_AF-A0A1H5H4X3-F1
#
_entry.id   AF-A0A1H5H4X3-F1
#
_cell.length_a   1.000
_cell.length_b   1.000
_cell.length_c   1.000
_cell.angle_alpha   90.00
_cell.angle_beta   90.00
_cell.angle_gamma   90.00
#
_symmetry.space_group_name_H-M   'P 1'
#
loop_
_entity.id
_entity.type
_entity.pdbx_description
1 polymer ?
#
loop_
_entity_poly.entity_id
_entity_poly.type
_entity_poly.pdbx_seq_one_letter_code
_entity_poly.pdbx_strand_id
1 'polypeptide(L)'
;MSHQPPYASRFLGEFQELEHGRPDGPSLRAGIRGQAGPDGHRIARYLRSGSVLAATGTRVHDVLSSDREPIDVLRLHTDGQWLWYSDLAHYVERYHIALDEEFLQHARNRNFTPPQLSHADLLKIEETLFGTEKS
;
A
#
# COMPACT_ATOMS: atom_id res chain seq x y z
N MET A 1 -21.54 20.34 3.69
CA MET A 1 -20.62 19.35 4.28
C MET A 1 -19.27 19.53 3.59
N SER A 2 -18.30 20.11 4.28
CA SER A 2 -16.98 20.39 3.72
C SER A 2 -16.27 19.06 3.44
N HIS A 3 -16.26 18.62 2.19
CA HIS A 3 -15.42 17.50 1.76
C HIS A 3 -14.02 18.06 1.59
N GLN A 4 -13.26 18.08 2.68
CA GLN A 4 -11.83 18.30 2.61
C GLN A 4 -11.26 17.20 1.70
N PRO A 5 -10.52 17.53 0.62
CA PRO A 5 -10.07 16.54 -0.33
C PRO A 5 -9.24 15.44 0.36
N PRO A 6 -9.35 14.17 -0.07
CA PRO A 6 -8.43 13.13 0.36
C PRO A 6 -7.02 13.47 -0.13
N TYR A 7 -6.18 14.05 0.72
CA TYR A 7 -4.76 14.22 0.42
C TYR A 7 -4.04 12.95 0.85
N ALA A 8 -3.97 11.96 -0.04
CA ALA A 8 -3.15 10.79 0.23
C ALA A 8 -1.68 11.24 0.29
N SER A 9 -1.08 11.20 1.48
CA SER A 9 0.28 11.72 1.73
C SER A 9 1.15 10.74 2.50
N ARG A 10 0.58 9.59 2.90
CA ARG A 10 1.24 8.62 3.78
C ARG A 10 1.48 7.32 3.05
N PHE A 11 2.74 7.02 2.79
CA PHE A 11 3.13 5.75 2.22
C PHE A 11 3.19 4.67 3.30
N LEU A 12 2.67 3.50 2.95
CA LEU A 12 2.70 2.29 3.76
C LEU A 12 3.59 1.26 3.08
N GLY A 13 4.38 0.54 3.88
CA GLY A 13 5.18 -0.58 3.40
C GLY A 13 6.41 -0.15 2.60
N GLU A 14 7.01 1.01 2.93
CA GLU A 14 8.26 1.50 2.35
C GLU A 14 9.48 0.70 2.84
N PHE A 15 9.44 -0.63 2.75
CA PHE A 15 10.48 -1.50 3.27
C PHE A 15 11.78 -1.41 2.47
N GLN A 16 12.92 -1.40 3.16
CA GLN A 16 14.24 -1.19 2.56
C GLN A 16 14.66 -2.22 1.51
N GLU A 17 14.07 -3.42 1.53
CA GLU A 17 14.37 -4.50 0.58
C GLU A 17 13.60 -4.38 -0.76
N LEU A 18 12.63 -3.47 -0.86
CA LEU A 18 11.81 -3.27 -2.05
C LEU A 18 12.38 -2.14 -2.91
N GLU A 19 12.32 -2.28 -4.24
CA GLU A 19 12.86 -1.27 -5.18
C GLU A 19 12.20 0.10 -5.03
N HIS A 20 10.91 0.12 -4.70
CA HIS A 20 10.10 1.30 -4.42
C HIS A 20 10.06 1.67 -2.94
N GLY A 21 10.80 0.97 -2.10
CA GLY A 21 10.92 1.26 -0.68
C GLY A 21 11.95 2.33 -0.39
N ARG A 22 12.17 2.59 0.91
CA ARG A 22 13.15 3.56 1.37
C ARG A 22 14.40 2.87 1.91
N PRO A 23 15.63 3.28 1.53
CA PRO A 23 16.85 2.67 2.06
C PRO A 23 16.98 2.75 3.59
N ASP A 24 16.35 3.75 4.21
CA ASP A 24 16.26 3.97 5.66
C ASP A 24 14.93 3.49 6.27
N GLY A 25 14.12 2.77 5.48
CA GLY A 25 12.82 2.24 5.89
C GLY A 25 12.90 1.01 6.80
N PRO A 26 11.75 0.50 7.28
CA PRO A 26 11.72 -0.72 8.06
C PRO A 26 12.23 -1.93 7.26
N SER A 27 12.80 -2.93 7.94
CA SER A 27 13.15 -4.20 7.30
C SER A 27 11.92 -5.08 7.12
N LEU A 28 11.66 -5.46 5.87
CA LEU A 28 10.64 -6.44 5.49
C LEU A 28 10.91 -7.79 6.15
N ARG A 29 12.18 -8.21 6.16
CA ARG A 29 12.61 -9.50 6.74
C ARG A 29 12.41 -9.54 8.24
N ALA A 30 12.76 -8.46 8.94
CA ALA A 30 12.55 -8.35 10.39
C ALA A 30 11.05 -8.30 10.76
N GLY A 31 10.19 -7.89 9.82
CA GLY A 31 8.75 -7.81 10.01
C GLY A 31 8.00 -9.14 9.92
N ILE A 32 8.64 -10.22 9.44
CA ILE A 32 8.01 -11.54 9.24
C ILE A 32 7.48 -12.09 10.56
N ARG A 33 6.28 -12.66 10.53
CA ARG A 33 5.66 -13.32 11.69
C ARG A 33 5.35 -14.77 11.37
N GLY A 34 5.44 -15.63 12.39
CA GLY A 34 5.12 -17.06 12.25
C GLY A 34 3.64 -17.37 12.01
N GLN A 35 2.75 -16.41 12.28
CA GLN A 35 1.32 -16.54 12.05
C GLN A 35 0.67 -15.19 11.77
N ALA A 36 -0.43 -15.21 11.01
CA ALA A 36 -1.26 -14.04 10.79
C ALA A 36 -1.79 -13.49 12.13
N GLY A 37 -1.82 -12.16 12.25
CA GLY A 37 -2.66 -11.51 13.24
C GLY A 37 -4.15 -11.75 12.96
N PRO A 38 -5.05 -11.43 13.91
CA PRO A 38 -6.49 -11.70 13.78
C PRO A 38 -7.12 -11.07 12.53
N ASP A 39 -6.56 -9.95 12.05
CA ASP A 39 -7.07 -9.21 10.90
C ASP A 39 -6.27 -9.46 9.60
N GLY A 40 -5.27 -10.35 9.59
CA GLY A 40 -4.30 -10.47 8.49
C GLY A 40 -4.94 -10.64 7.10
N HIS A 41 -5.87 -11.59 6.95
CA HIS A 41 -6.58 -11.80 5.68
C HIS A 41 -7.45 -10.60 5.28
N ARG A 42 -8.06 -9.91 6.25
CA ARG A 42 -8.91 -8.74 5.97
C ARG A 42 -8.06 -7.55 5.54
N ILE A 43 -6.87 -7.38 6.11
CA ILE A 43 -5.90 -6.37 5.69
C ILE A 43 -5.38 -6.67 4.28
N ALA A 44 -4.96 -7.90 3.98
CA ALA A 44 -4.51 -8.25 2.63
C ALA A 44 -5.60 -7.98 1.58
N ARG A 45 -6.86 -8.30 1.90
CA ARG A 45 -8.03 -7.95 1.07
C ARG A 45 -8.24 -6.45 0.94
N TYR A 46 -8.12 -5.68 2.03
CA TYR A 46 -8.22 -4.22 2.02
C TYR A 46 -7.22 -3.61 1.06
N LEU A 47 -5.95 -4.00 1.17
CA LEU A 47 -4.86 -3.53 0.31
C LEU A 47 -5.15 -3.81 -1.17
N ARG A 48 -5.62 -5.02 -1.51
CA ARG A 48 -6.01 -5.39 -2.89
C ARG A 48 -7.22 -4.64 -3.42
N SER A 49 -8.10 -4.15 -2.55
CA SER A 49 -9.35 -3.49 -2.93
C SER A 49 -9.25 -1.97 -3.03
N GLY A 50 -8.08 -1.39 -2.69
CA GLY A 50 -7.84 0.05 -2.83
C GLY A 50 -7.92 0.49 -4.29
N SER A 51 -8.29 1.75 -4.51
CA SER A 51 -8.35 2.34 -5.84
C SER A 51 -6.94 2.41 -6.45
N VAL A 52 -6.80 2.02 -7.71
CA VAL A 52 -5.53 2.13 -8.45
C VAL A 52 -5.33 3.60 -8.82
N LEU A 53 -4.28 4.21 -8.30
CA LEU A 53 -3.87 5.58 -8.64
C LEU A 53 -2.98 5.58 -9.88
N ALA A 54 -2.01 4.67 -9.93
CA ALA A 54 -1.11 4.51 -11.07
C ALA A 54 -0.76 3.04 -11.28
N ALA A 55 -0.55 2.64 -12.54
CA ALA A 55 -0.02 1.33 -12.89
C ALA A 55 1.32 1.53 -13.61
N THR A 56 2.32 0.74 -13.24
CA THR A 56 3.63 0.79 -13.89
C THR A 56 3.80 -0.37 -14.87
N GLY A 57 4.81 -0.28 -15.74
CA GLY A 57 5.25 -1.41 -16.58
C GLY A 57 6.15 -2.41 -15.85
N THR A 58 6.43 -2.19 -14.56
CA THR A 58 7.38 -2.97 -13.77
C THR A 58 6.74 -4.25 -13.26
N ARG A 59 7.41 -5.39 -13.46
CA ARG A 59 7.04 -6.66 -12.84
C ARG A 59 7.68 -6.77 -11.46
N VAL A 60 6.87 -7.06 -10.45
CA VAL A 60 7.35 -7.33 -9.09
C VAL A 60 7.56 -8.81 -8.86
N HIS A 61 8.64 -9.12 -8.15
CA HIS A 61 8.99 -10.47 -7.73
C HIS A 61 9.13 -10.50 -6.22
N ASP A 62 8.84 -11.65 -5.63
CA ASP A 62 8.94 -11.87 -4.20
C ASP A 62 10.42 -11.84 -3.76
N VAL A 63 10.79 -10.79 -3.02
CA VAL A 63 12.18 -10.58 -2.56
C VAL A 63 12.56 -11.50 -1.39
N LEU A 64 11.57 -12.13 -0.76
CA LEU A 64 11.75 -13.08 0.34
C LEU A 64 11.82 -14.53 -0.15
N SER A 65 11.25 -14.83 -1.32
CA SER A 65 11.39 -16.12 -1.99
C SER A 65 12.81 -16.34 -2.52
N SER A 66 13.34 -17.55 -2.34
CA SER A 66 14.64 -17.94 -2.90
C SER A 66 14.64 -17.87 -4.43
N ASP A 67 13.49 -18.15 -5.04
CA ASP A 67 13.36 -18.36 -6.48
C ASP A 67 12.86 -17.09 -7.20
N ARG A 68 12.74 -15.97 -6.46
CA ARG A 68 12.23 -14.68 -6.96
C ARG A 68 10.92 -14.86 -7.75
N GLU A 69 9.98 -15.58 -7.16
CA GLU A 69 8.70 -15.88 -7.80
C GLU A 69 7.97 -14.59 -8.22
N PRO A 70 7.39 -14.53 -9.42
CA PRO A 70 6.66 -13.35 -9.88
C PRO A 70 5.38 -13.16 -9.04
N ILE A 71 5.09 -11.92 -8.67
CA ILE A 71 3.85 -11.56 -7.96
C ILE A 71 2.82 -11.05 -8.98
N ASP A 72 3.05 -9.87 -9.57
CA ASP A 72 2.21 -9.24 -10.61
C ASP A 72 2.97 -8.02 -11.21
N VAL A 73 2.28 -7.14 -11.92
CA VAL A 73 2.74 -5.79 -12.22
C VAL A 73 2.55 -4.86 -11.01
N LEU A 74 3.50 -3.95 -10.82
CA LEU A 74 3.47 -2.98 -9.73
C LEU A 74 2.40 -1.92 -10.01
N ARG A 75 1.48 -1.76 -9.07
CA ARG A 75 0.46 -0.70 -9.09
C ARG A 75 0.53 0.07 -7.78
N LEU A 76 0.36 1.38 -7.86
CA LEU A 76 0.18 2.25 -6.70
C LEU A 76 -1.32 2.32 -6.38
N HIS A 77 -1.69 1.83 -5.21
CA HIS A 77 -3.04 1.86 -4.68
C HIS A 77 -3.20 2.95 -3.63
N THR A 78 -4.46 3.37 -3.43
CA THR A 78 -4.83 4.31 -2.38
C THR A 78 -6.26 4.08 -1.87
N ASP A 79 -6.53 4.52 -0.64
CA ASP A 79 -7.87 4.72 -0.09
C ASP A 79 -8.22 6.20 0.12
N GLY A 80 -7.39 7.10 -0.41
CA GLY A 80 -7.52 8.55 -0.28
C GLY A 80 -6.75 9.15 0.91
N GLN A 81 -6.19 8.35 1.81
CA GLN A 81 -5.30 8.85 2.87
C GLN A 81 -3.94 8.17 2.85
N TRP A 82 -3.94 6.86 2.59
CA TRP A 82 -2.73 6.06 2.49
C TRP A 82 -2.43 5.68 1.05
N LEU A 83 -1.16 5.45 0.78
CA LEU A 83 -0.60 4.98 -0.48
C LEU A 83 0.17 3.70 -0.21
N TRP A 84 0.03 2.70 -1.08
CA TRP A 84 0.81 1.47 -0.98
C TRP A 84 0.94 0.82 -2.34
N TYR A 85 1.99 0.04 -2.51
CA TYR A 85 2.19 -0.74 -3.72
C TYR A 85 1.48 -2.09 -3.65
N SER A 86 1.08 -2.60 -4.81
CA SER A 86 0.25 -3.81 -4.95
C SER A 86 0.87 -5.07 -4.37
N ASP A 87 2.20 -5.16 -4.35
CA ASP A 87 2.94 -6.29 -3.79
C ASP A 87 2.89 -6.36 -2.27
N LEU A 88 2.56 -5.27 -1.58
CA LEU A 88 2.44 -5.25 -0.13
C LEU A 88 1.42 -6.29 0.39
N ALA A 89 0.31 -6.46 -0.34
CA ALA A 89 -0.72 -7.42 0.03
C ALA A 89 -0.20 -8.87 0.01
N HIS A 90 0.70 -9.18 -0.92
CA HIS A 90 1.36 -10.49 -1.00
C HIS A 90 2.19 -10.76 0.25
N TYR A 91 2.99 -9.78 0.69
CA TYR A 91 3.82 -9.97 1.88
C TYR A 91 3.01 -10.12 3.17
N VAL A 92 1.89 -9.39 3.31
CA VAL A 92 0.99 -9.54 4.46
C VAL A 92 0.33 -10.92 4.47
N GLU A 93 -0.10 -11.40 3.32
CA GLU A 93 -0.80 -12.68 3.19
C GLU A 93 0.14 -13.87 3.37
N ARG A 94 1.30 -13.85 2.72
CA ARG A 94 2.26 -14.97 2.70
C ARG A 94 3.19 -15.00 3.90
N TYR A 95 3.66 -13.84 4.36
CA TYR A 95 4.70 -13.74 5.40
C TYR A 95 4.23 -13.06 6.69
N HIS A 96 2.94 -12.67 6.74
CA HIS A 96 2.31 -12.12 7.93
C HIS A 96 3.05 -10.90 8.49
N ILE A 97 3.65 -10.11 7.59
CA ILE A 97 4.46 -8.96 7.99
C ILE A 97 3.64 -7.97 8.82
N ALA A 98 4.29 -7.40 9.83
CA ALA A 98 3.72 -6.30 10.58
C ALA A 98 3.55 -5.06 9.70
N LEU A 99 2.44 -4.35 9.87
CA LEU A 99 2.24 -3.01 9.30
C LEU A 99 2.16 -1.98 10.42
N ASP A 100 2.21 -0.70 10.03
CA ASP A 100 1.99 0.43 10.94
C ASP A 100 0.64 0.29 11.66
N GLU A 101 0.64 0.41 12.99
CA GLU A 101 -0.57 0.28 13.81
C GLU A 101 -1.59 1.39 13.51
N GLU A 102 -1.14 2.57 13.10
CA GLU A 102 -2.05 3.65 12.70
C GLU A 102 -2.83 3.28 11.44
N PHE A 103 -2.17 2.64 10.48
CA PHE A 103 -2.85 2.11 9.30
C PHE A 103 -3.82 0.98 9.68
N LEU A 104 -3.42 0.07 10.58
CA LEU A 104 -4.30 -1.01 11.03
C LEU A 104 -5.57 -0.46 11.70
N GLN A 105 -5.43 0.54 12.57
CA GLN A 105 -6.57 1.21 13.20
C GLN A 105 -7.45 1.94 12.17
N HIS A 106 -6.83 2.60 11.20
CA HIS A 106 -7.52 3.27 10.10
C HIS A 106 -8.35 2.28 9.25
N ALA A 107 -7.80 1.11 8.92
CA ALA A 107 -8.51 0.06 8.18
C ALA A 107 -9.64 -0.56 9.01
N ARG A 108 -9.42 -0.77 10.33
CA ARG A 108 -10.47 -1.22 11.27
C ARG A 108 -11.64 -0.25 11.32
N ASN A 109 -11.37 1.05 11.43
CA ASN A 109 -12.40 2.09 11.46
C ASN A 109 -13.24 2.14 10.16
N ARG A 110 -12.72 1.60 9.06
CA ARG A 110 -13.41 1.43 7.77
C ARG A 110 -14.04 0.05 7.57
N ASN A 111 -14.11 -0.76 8.62
CA ASN A 111 -14.58 -2.15 8.54
C ASN A 111 -13.88 -2.96 7.44
N PHE A 112 -12.61 -2.66 7.18
CA PHE A 112 -11.80 -3.32 6.16
C PHE A 112 -12.41 -3.26 4.75
N THR A 113 -13.13 -2.18 4.46
CA THR A 113 -13.61 -1.85 3.12
C THR A 113 -13.06 -0.48 2.72
N PRO A 114 -12.09 -0.39 1.79
CA PRO A 114 -11.62 0.91 1.34
C PRO A 114 -12.73 1.62 0.54
N PRO A 115 -12.82 2.96 0.64
CA PRO A 115 -13.74 3.73 -0.17
C PRO A 115 -13.41 3.57 -1.67
N GLN A 116 -14.44 3.60 -2.50
CA GLN A 116 -14.27 3.67 -3.94
C GLN A 116 -14.14 5.14 -4.33
N LEU A 117 -12.95 5.55 -4.76
CA LEU A 117 -12.66 6.92 -5.15
C LEU A 117 -13.16 7.19 -6.57
N SER A 118 -13.70 8.39 -6.78
CA SER A 118 -14.06 8.83 -8.13
C SER A 118 -12.82 9.19 -8.94
N HIS A 119 -12.97 9.24 -10.27
CA HIS A 119 -11.88 9.71 -11.13
C HIS A 119 -11.39 11.13 -10.75
N ALA A 120 -12.31 12.01 -10.35
CA ALA A 120 -11.98 13.35 -9.91
C ALA A 120 -11.19 13.38 -8.59
N ASP A 121 -11.42 12.42 -7.69
CA ASP A 121 -10.64 12.28 -6.46
C ASP A 121 -9.23 11.78 -6.76
N LEU A 122 -9.10 10.80 -7.66
CA LEU A 122 -7.81 10.26 -8.09
C LEU A 122 -6.95 11.32 -8.78
N LEU A 123 -7.52 12.12 -9.68
CA LEU A 123 -6.81 13.24 -10.32
C LEU A 123 -6.27 14.24 -9.29
N LYS A 124 -7.07 14.60 -8.28
CA LYS A 124 -6.62 15.51 -7.20
C LYS A 124 -5.49 14.92 -6.37
N ILE A 125 -5.53 13.62 -6.09
CA ILE A 125 -4.47 12.92 -5.38
C ILE A 125 -3.19 12.92 -6.22
N GLU A 126 -3.29 12.61 -7.51
CA GLU A 126 -2.18 12.63 -8.46
C GLU A 126 -1.56 14.04 -8.57
N GLU A 127 -2.37 15.08 -8.75
CA GLU A 127 -1.92 16.48 -8.75
C GLU A 127 -1.23 16.86 -7.44
N THR A 128 -1.70 16.36 -6.29
CA THR A 128 -1.06 16.66 -5.01
C THR A 128 0.30 15.97 -4.86
N LEU A 129 0.42 14.72 -5.35
CA LEU A 129 1.64 13.92 -5.22
C LEU A 129 2.73 14.33 -6.21
N PHE A 130 2.35 14.72 -7.43
CA PHE A 130 3.30 15.00 -8.51
C PHE A 130 3.30 16.48 -8.95
N GLY A 131 2.32 17.27 -8.53
CA GLY A 131 2.10 18.65 -9.00
C GLY A 131 2.78 19.73 -8.15
N THR A 132 4.08 19.61 -7.88
CA THR A 132 4.90 20.75 -7.44
C THR A 132 6.17 20.88 -8.28
N GLU A 133 6.01 21.25 -9.55
CA GLU A 133 7.06 21.91 -10.35
C GLU A 133 6.43 22.94 -11.31
N LYS A 134 5.97 24.06 -10.77
CA LYS A 134 5.91 25.34 -11.50
C LYS A 134 6.23 26.48 -10.54
N SER A 135 7.50 26.85 -10.49
CA SER A 135 7.95 28.21 -10.14
C SER A 135 8.63 28.81 -11.36
#